data_AF-A0A953PEM0-F1
#
_entry.id   AF-A0A953PEM0-F1
#
_cell.length_a   1.000
_cell.length_b   1.000
_cell.length_c   1.000
_cell.angle_alpha   90.00
_cell.angle_beta   90.00
_cell.angle_gamma   90.00
#
_symmetry.space_group_name_H-M   'P 1'
#
loop_
_entity.id
_entity.type
_entity.pdbx_description
1 polymer ?
#
loop_
_entity_poly.entity_id
_entity_poly.type
_entity_poly.pdbx_seq_one_letter_code
_entity_poly.pdbx_strand_id
1 'polypeptide(L)'
;MAHKDTFWMACDSTEQLRAEYGPFHTREEAEAEARKLGFGYLLRYEHILGDDDEIEEVRCVFIELQDMPAAPKPGVTFHTRCASCGEAAAHEMAWQAEVWADIHEFEHSRHKVRLFEHARGEGLREIGDGHGFAA
;
A
#
# COMPACT_ATOMS: atom_id res chain seq x y z
N MET A 1 -31.74 -24.63 10.64
CA MET A 1 -30.26 -24.80 10.65
C MET A 1 -29.71 -23.43 10.33
N ALA A 2 -28.93 -22.81 11.22
CA ALA A 2 -28.50 -21.43 11.00
C ALA A 2 -27.60 -21.34 9.76
N HIS A 3 -28.09 -20.66 8.72
CA HIS A 3 -27.33 -20.40 7.49
C HIS A 3 -26.44 -19.18 7.72
N LYS A 4 -25.22 -19.21 7.17
CA LYS A 4 -24.24 -18.13 7.35
C LYS A 4 -23.80 -17.60 6.00
N ASP A 5 -24.17 -16.35 5.71
CA ASP A 5 -23.65 -15.62 4.55
C ASP A 5 -22.44 -14.79 4.96
N THR A 6 -21.43 -14.78 4.09
CA THR A 6 -20.16 -14.07 4.32
C THR A 6 -19.88 -13.13 3.16
N PHE A 7 -19.67 -11.85 3.49
CA PHE A 7 -19.32 -10.80 2.52
C PHE A 7 -17.98 -10.20 2.88
N TRP A 8 -17.13 -9.98 1.87
CA TRP A 8 -15.80 -9.39 2.04
C TRP A 8 -15.78 -7.96 1.51
N MET A 9 -15.17 -7.06 2.26
CA MET A 9 -14.96 -5.66 1.90
C MET A 9 -13.50 -5.30 2.16
N ALA A 10 -12.96 -4.39 1.37
CA ALA A 10 -11.71 -3.71 1.66
C ALA A 10 -11.99 -2.44 2.47
N CYS A 11 -11.14 -2.13 3.44
CA CYS A 11 -11.36 -1.02 4.36
C CYS A 11 -10.07 -0.30 4.80
N ASP A 12 -10.13 1.03 4.90
CA ASP A 12 -8.99 1.85 5.30
C ASP A 12 -8.73 1.88 6.81
N SER A 13 -9.77 1.77 7.65
CA SER A 13 -9.70 1.90 9.10
C SER A 13 -10.76 1.10 9.86
N THR A 14 -10.60 0.93 11.17
CA THR A 14 -11.60 0.30 12.04
C THR A 14 -12.62 1.31 12.62
N GLU A 15 -12.61 2.56 12.14
CA GLU A 15 -13.46 3.64 12.67
C GLU A 15 -14.88 3.62 12.08
N GLN A 16 -15.79 4.40 12.70
CA GLN A 16 -17.19 4.43 12.28
C GLN A 16 -17.40 5.13 10.93
N LEU A 17 -16.53 6.11 10.58
CA LEU A 17 -16.54 6.84 9.32
C LEU A 17 -15.46 6.33 8.35
N ARG A 18 -15.38 5.01 8.19
CA ARG A 18 -14.41 4.35 7.33
C ARG A 18 -14.85 4.31 5.86
N ALA A 19 -13.88 4.24 4.96
CA ALA A 19 -14.14 3.94 3.56
C ALA A 19 -14.25 2.43 3.40
N GLU A 20 -15.32 1.97 2.76
CA GLU A 20 -15.56 0.56 2.45
C GLU A 20 -15.68 0.37 0.94
N TYR A 21 -15.01 -0.65 0.42
CA TYR A 21 -15.05 -0.99 -0.99
C TYR A 21 -15.37 -2.48 -1.15
N GLY A 22 -16.37 -2.81 -1.97
CA GLY A 22 -16.91 -4.18 -2.11
C GLY A 22 -18.42 -4.16 -2.39
N PRO A 23 -19.14 -5.29 -2.25
CA PRO A 23 -18.69 -6.58 -1.71
C PRO A 23 -17.96 -7.48 -2.71
N PHE A 24 -17.05 -8.30 -2.19
CA PHE A 24 -16.30 -9.33 -2.91
C PHE A 24 -16.73 -10.73 -2.48
N HIS A 25 -16.59 -11.68 -3.40
CA HIS A 25 -17.03 -13.07 -3.19
C HIS A 25 -15.97 -13.91 -2.46
N THR A 26 -14.70 -13.50 -2.56
CA THR A 26 -13.57 -14.21 -1.96
C THR A 26 -12.68 -13.26 -1.15
N ARG A 27 -11.94 -13.82 -0.19
CA ARG A 27 -10.98 -13.05 0.60
C ARG A 27 -9.86 -12.51 -0.28
N GLU A 28 -9.38 -13.34 -1.20
CA GLU A 28 -8.24 -13.08 -2.06
C GLU A 28 -8.52 -11.89 -3.00
N GLU A 29 -9.74 -11.81 -3.52
CA GLU A 29 -10.20 -10.68 -4.34
C GLU A 29 -10.23 -9.38 -3.52
N ALA A 30 -10.80 -9.43 -2.31
CA ALA A 30 -10.84 -8.27 -1.42
C ALA A 30 -9.45 -7.79 -1.02
N GLU A 31 -8.53 -8.73 -0.76
CA GLU A 31 -7.14 -8.43 -0.42
C GLU A 31 -6.37 -7.79 -1.58
N ALA A 32 -6.57 -8.29 -2.80
CA ALA A 32 -5.96 -7.71 -4.00
C ALA A 32 -6.44 -6.27 -4.24
N GLU A 33 -7.73 -5.99 -4.08
CA GLU A 33 -8.27 -4.64 -4.21
C GLU A 33 -7.85 -3.73 -3.05
N ALA A 34 -7.83 -4.23 -1.80
CA ALA A 34 -7.35 -3.47 -0.65
C ALA A 34 -5.89 -3.01 -0.84
N ARG A 35 -5.02 -3.90 -1.33
CA ARG A 35 -3.62 -3.56 -1.63
C ARG A 35 -3.49 -2.50 -2.72
N LYS A 36 -4.30 -2.55 -3.77
CA LYS A 36 -4.32 -1.53 -4.84
C LYS A 36 -4.75 -0.16 -4.32
N LEU A 37 -5.69 -0.12 -3.37
CA LEU A 37 -6.24 1.10 -2.79
C LEU A 37 -5.43 1.64 -1.61
N GLY A 38 -4.44 0.89 -1.12
CA GLY A 38 -3.71 1.26 0.10
C GLY A 38 -4.52 1.07 1.39
N PHE A 39 -5.56 0.24 1.36
CA PHE A 39 -6.43 -0.05 2.50
C PHE A 39 -5.80 -1.09 3.41
N GLY A 40 -5.65 -0.75 4.70
CA GLY A 40 -4.93 -1.56 5.68
C GLY A 40 -5.70 -2.76 6.23
N TYR A 41 -7.01 -2.83 5.97
CA TYR A 41 -7.90 -3.80 6.60
C TYR A 41 -8.82 -4.46 5.58
N LEU A 42 -9.20 -5.70 5.88
CA LEU A 42 -10.37 -6.34 5.31
C LEU A 42 -11.49 -6.35 6.35
N LEU A 43 -12.71 -6.13 5.89
CA LEU A 43 -13.90 -6.24 6.69
C LEU A 43 -14.74 -7.41 6.19
N ARG A 44 -15.01 -8.34 7.10
CA ARG A 44 -15.85 -9.51 6.82
C ARG A 44 -17.16 -9.37 7.57
N TYR A 45 -18.25 -9.23 6.81
CA TYR A 45 -19.61 -9.29 7.33
C TYR A 45 -20.09 -10.73 7.33
N GLU A 46 -20.49 -11.21 8.49
CA GLU A 46 -21.14 -12.51 8.64
C GLU A 46 -22.60 -12.27 9.05
N HIS A 47 -23.54 -12.68 8.20
CA HIS A 47 -24.96 -12.68 8.52
C HIS A 47 -25.35 -14.08 8.97
N ILE A 48 -25.81 -14.20 10.22
CA ILE A 48 -26.37 -15.45 10.76
C ILE A 48 -27.87 -15.38 10.54
N LEU A 49 -28.37 -16.27 9.69
CA LEU A 49 -29.78 -16.40 9.34
C LEU A 49 -30.45 -17.41 10.25
N GLY A 50 -31.62 -17.05 10.78
CA GLY A 50 -32.52 -17.92 11.52
C GLY A 50 -33.26 -18.92 10.63
N ASP A 51 -34.20 -19.67 11.21
CA ASP A 51 -34.93 -20.72 10.49
C ASP A 51 -35.91 -20.18 9.41
N ASP A 52 -36.25 -18.89 9.44
CA ASP A 52 -37.12 -18.20 8.46
C ASP A 52 -36.34 -17.31 7.47
N ASP A 53 -35.02 -17.52 7.32
CA ASP A 53 -34.12 -16.66 6.52
C ASP A 53 -34.04 -15.19 7.00
N GLU A 54 -34.48 -14.90 8.22
CA GLU A 54 -34.29 -13.59 8.85
C GLU A 54 -32.87 -13.45 9.42
N ILE A 55 -32.27 -12.28 9.28
CA ILE A 55 -30.95 -11.97 9.86
C ILE A 55 -31.11 -11.82 11.37
N GLU A 56 -30.66 -12.81 12.14
CA GLU A 56 -30.66 -12.78 13.60
C GLU A 56 -29.45 -12.02 14.15
N GLU A 57 -28.29 -12.18 13.52
CA GLU A 57 -27.04 -11.59 13.99
C GLU A 57 -26.16 -11.13 12.82
N VAL A 58 -25.56 -9.94 12.95
CA VAL A 58 -24.54 -9.43 12.03
C VAL A 58 -23.22 -9.32 12.80
N ARG A 59 -22.20 -10.04 12.34
CA ARG A 59 -20.84 -9.92 12.90
C ARG A 59 -19.93 -9.20 11.91
N CYS A 60 -19.23 -8.20 12.42
CA CYS A 60 -18.22 -7.44 11.69
C CYS A 60 -16.84 -7.87 12.19
N VAL A 61 -16.06 -8.54 11.34
CA VAL A 61 -14.70 -8.96 11.67
C VAL A 61 -13.71 -8.14 10.85
N PHE A 62 -12.88 -7.36 11.53
CA PHE A 62 -11.79 -6.62 10.93
C PHE A 62 -10.52 -7.49 10.92
N ILE A 63 -9.89 -7.60 9.77
CA ILE A 63 -8.67 -8.37 9.56
C ILE A 63 -7.62 -7.40 9.03
N GLU A 64 -6.59 -7.15 9.83
CA GLU A 64 -5.44 -6.33 9.42
C GLU A 64 -4.61 -7.07 8.37
N LEU A 65 -4.28 -6.39 7.28
CA LEU A 65 -3.43 -6.93 6.24
C LEU A 65 -1.96 -6.76 6.65
N GLN A 66 -1.26 -7.89 6.81
CA GLN A 66 0.18 -7.89 6.98
C GLN A 66 0.86 -7.51 5.66
N ASP A 67 2.01 -6.84 5.75
CA ASP A 67 2.80 -6.39 4.59
C ASP A 67 2.15 -5.32 3.71
N MET A 68 1.24 -4.50 4.25
CA MET A 68 0.91 -3.24 3.60
C MET A 68 2.18 -2.40 3.47
N PRO A 69 2.45 -1.77 2.31
CA PRO A 69 3.59 -0.87 2.16
C PRO A 69 3.48 0.15 3.28
N ALA A 70 4.42 0.06 4.23
CA ALA A 70 4.36 0.82 5.46
C ALA A 70 4.21 2.29 5.08
N ALA A 71 3.24 2.97 5.70
CA ALA A 71 3.18 4.43 5.65
C ALA A 71 4.61 4.97 5.86
N PRO A 72 5.07 5.92 5.03
CA PRO A 72 6.47 6.31 4.97
C PRO A 72 6.97 6.57 6.39
N LYS A 73 8.01 5.84 6.81
CA LYS A 73 8.59 5.99 8.14
C LYS A 73 8.88 7.49 8.35
N PRO A 74 8.28 8.16 9.34
CA PRO A 74 8.53 9.57 9.57
C PRO A 74 10.02 9.77 9.85
N GLY A 75 10.69 10.56 9.00
CA GLY A 75 12.12 10.83 9.09
C GLY A 75 13.02 10.04 8.13
N VAL A 76 12.46 9.46 7.06
CA VAL A 76 13.22 8.99 5.90
C VAL A 76 13.15 10.05 4.80
N THR A 77 14.30 10.51 4.32
CA THR A 77 14.41 11.40 3.14
C THR A 77 15.09 10.63 2.03
N PHE A 78 14.54 10.70 0.82
CA PHE A 78 15.14 10.09 -0.35
C PHE A 78 15.96 11.13 -1.12
N HIS A 79 17.12 10.74 -1.62
CA HIS A 79 17.97 11.60 -2.42
C HIS A 79 18.27 10.94 -3.75
N THR A 80 18.14 11.69 -4.84
CA THR A 80 18.56 11.25 -6.17
C THR A 80 19.84 11.97 -6.57
N ARG A 81 20.75 11.29 -7.27
CA ARG A 81 21.92 11.94 -7.88
C ARG A 81 22.27 11.29 -9.22
N CYS A 82 22.34 12.08 -10.28
CA CYS A 82 22.83 11.63 -11.57
C CYS A 82 24.36 11.43 -11.54
N ALA A 83 24.82 10.25 -11.92
CA ALA A 83 26.24 9.93 -12.05
C ALA A 83 26.91 10.65 -13.23
N SER A 84 26.14 11.07 -14.24
CA SER A 84 26.65 11.65 -15.48
C SER A 84 26.75 13.19 -15.42
N CYS A 85 25.71 13.87 -14.95
CA CYS A 85 25.68 15.34 -14.87
C CYS A 85 25.83 15.89 -13.44
N GLY A 86 25.72 15.04 -12.41
CA GLY A 86 25.86 15.45 -11.01
C GLY A 86 24.61 16.12 -10.41
N GLU A 87 23.54 16.28 -11.19
CA GLU A 87 22.27 16.84 -10.71
C GLU A 87 21.68 15.97 -9.59
N ALA A 88 21.14 16.62 -8.56
CA ALA A 88 20.64 15.95 -7.38
C ALA A 88 19.37 16.61 -6.84
N ALA A 89 18.46 15.80 -6.31
CA ALA A 89 17.22 16.26 -5.68
C ALA A 89 16.95 15.47 -4.38
N ALA A 90 16.12 16.03 -3.51
CA ALA A 90 15.67 15.40 -2.26
C ALA A 90 14.15 15.29 -2.27
N HIS A 91 13.63 14.18 -1.76
CA HIS A 91 12.22 13.77 -1.86
C HIS A 91 11.73 13.21 -0.53
N GLU A 92 10.46 13.42 -0.24
CA GLU A 92 9.83 12.93 0.99
C GLU A 92 9.28 11.51 0.82
N MET A 93 8.97 11.12 -0.41
CA MET A 93 8.38 9.83 -0.74
C MET A 93 9.25 9.07 -1.74
N ALA A 94 9.32 7.74 -1.60
CA ALA A 94 10.13 6.88 -2.49
C ALA A 94 9.71 7.03 -3.97
N TRP A 95 8.40 7.05 -4.25
CA TRP A 95 7.88 7.19 -5.61
C TRP A 95 8.28 8.53 -6.27
N GLN A 96 8.45 9.60 -5.49
CA GLN A 96 8.91 10.90 -6.03
C GLN A 96 10.36 10.78 -6.53
N ALA A 97 11.20 10.08 -5.77
CA ALA A 97 12.58 9.83 -6.16
C ALA A 97 12.68 8.95 -7.41
N GLU A 98 11.84 7.92 -7.53
CA GLU A 98 11.75 7.06 -8.72
C GLU A 98 11.28 7.84 -9.95
N VAL A 99 10.16 8.56 -9.84
CA VAL A 99 9.63 9.37 -10.96
C VAL A 99 10.65 10.42 -11.42
N TRP A 100 11.36 11.05 -10.48
CA TRP A 100 12.43 11.99 -10.82
C TRP A 100 13.57 11.31 -11.59
N ALA A 101 14.00 10.12 -11.14
CA ALA A 101 15.04 9.35 -11.81
C ALA A 101 14.63 8.96 -13.23
N ASP A 102 13.41 8.43 -13.40
CA ASP A 102 12.87 8.02 -14.69
C ASP A 102 12.77 9.18 -15.68
N ILE A 103 12.24 10.33 -15.22
CA ILE A 103 12.15 11.55 -16.05
C ILE A 103 13.56 12.01 -16.44
N HIS A 104 14.51 12.04 -15.49
CA HIS A 104 15.86 12.51 -15.76
C HIS A 104 16.60 11.63 -16.76
N GLU A 105 16.49 10.30 -16.63
CA GLU A 105 17.07 9.34 -17.57
C GLU A 105 16.40 9.39 -18.94
N PHE A 106 15.09 9.69 -18.99
CA PHE A 106 14.35 9.89 -20.22
C PHE A 106 14.76 11.18 -20.95
N GLU A 107 14.82 12.31 -20.24
CA GLU A 107 15.20 13.61 -20.80
C GLU A 107 16.68 13.64 -21.21
N HIS A 108 17.54 12.91 -20.50
CA HIS A 108 18.97 12.85 -20.76
C HIS A 108 19.42 11.43 -21.11
N SER A 109 19.32 11.09 -22.41
CA SER A 109 19.81 9.82 -22.94
C SER A 109 21.23 9.49 -22.46
N ARG A 110 21.42 8.29 -21.87
CA ARG A 110 22.67 7.78 -21.26
C ARG A 110 23.06 8.38 -19.91
N HIS A 111 22.19 9.16 -19.27
CA HIS A 111 22.35 9.46 -17.85
C HIS A 111 21.92 8.26 -17.01
N LYS A 112 22.52 8.13 -15.83
CA LYS A 112 22.14 7.13 -14.82
C LYS A 112 21.95 7.82 -13.49
N VAL A 113 20.80 7.62 -12.88
CA VAL A 113 20.46 8.19 -11.58
C VAL A 113 20.62 7.14 -10.49
N ARG A 114 21.28 7.54 -9.40
CA ARG A 114 21.43 6.73 -8.19
C ARG A 114 20.45 7.22 -7.14
N LEU A 115 19.78 6.28 -6.46
CA LEU A 115 18.82 6.56 -5.41
C LEU A 115 19.44 6.24 -4.04
N PHE A 116 19.24 7.16 -3.11
CA PHE A 116 19.69 7.04 -1.73
C PHE A 116 18.52 7.24 -0.78
N GLU A 117 18.53 6.46 0.28
CA GLU A 117 17.66 6.60 1.44
C GLU A 117 18.47 7.18 2.60
N HIS A 118 17.93 8.18 3.28
CA HIS A 118 18.50 8.73 4.49
C HIS A 118 17.50 8.55 5.63
N ALA A 119 17.76 7.57 6.49
CA ALA A 119 16.98 7.34 7.70
C ALA A 119 17.68 7.93 8.91
N ARG A 120 16.90 8.54 9.82
CA ARG A 120 17.40 9.17 11.04
C ARG A 120 18.10 8.14 11.95
N GLY A 121 19.42 8.16 11.97
CA GLY A 121 20.27 7.28 12.78
C GLY A 121 21.00 6.17 12.01
N GLU A 122 20.61 5.89 10.76
CA GLU A 122 21.27 4.87 9.92
C GLU A 122 22.18 5.49 8.85
N GLY A 123 22.11 6.81 8.64
CA GLY A 123 22.95 7.52 7.66
C GLY A 123 22.42 7.37 6.23
N LEU A 124 23.24 7.77 5.25
CA LEU A 124 22.88 7.71 3.84
C LEU A 124 23.18 6.31 3.29
N ARG A 125 22.15 5.60 2.84
CA ARG A 125 22.23 4.27 2.23
C ARG A 125 21.81 4.35 0.78
N GLU A 126 22.58 3.75 -0.12
CA GLU A 126 22.16 3.58 -1.51
C GLU A 126 21.17 2.42 -1.62
N ILE A 127 20.01 2.67 -2.24
CA ILE A 127 18.91 1.70 -2.30
C ILE A 127 18.75 1.04 -3.68
N GLY A 128 19.47 1.48 -4.72
CA GLY A 128 19.58 0.72 -5.96
C GLY A 128 19.83 1.58 -7.21
N ASP A 129 20.31 0.92 -8.27
CA ASP A 129 20.41 1.44 -9.63
C ASP A 129 19.04 1.34 -10.32
N GLY A 130 18.08 2.22 -10.01
CA GLY A 130 16.87 2.52 -10.80
C GLY A 130 15.93 1.37 -11.21
N HIS A 131 16.21 0.11 -10.87
CA HIS A 131 15.47 -1.06 -11.30
C HIS A 131 15.28 -2.00 -10.11
N GLY A 132 14.16 -1.83 -9.40
CA GLY A 132 13.58 -2.89 -8.57
C GLY A 132 13.39 -2.54 -7.09
N PHE A 133 12.36 -1.73 -6.79
CA PHE A 133 11.48 -1.99 -5.65
C PHE A 133 10.08 -2.36 -6.16
N ALA A 134 10.04 -3.46 -6.91
CA ALA A 134 8.81 -4.18 -7.20
C ALA A 134 9.05 -5.64 -6.81
N ALA A 135 8.90 -5.95 -5.53
CA ALA A 135 8.70 -7.30 -5.01
C ALA A 135 8.01 -7.22 -3.65
#